data_AF-A0A527DD64-F1
#
_entry.id   AF-A0A527DD64-F1
#
_cell.length_a   1.000
_cell.length_b   1.000
_cell.length_c   1.000
_cell.angle_alpha   90.00
_cell.angle_beta   90.00
_cell.angle_gamma   90.00
#
_symmetry.space_group_name_H-M   'P 1'
#
loop_
_entity.id
_entity.type
_entity.pdbx_description
1 polymer ?
#
loop_
_entity_poly.entity_id
_entity_poly.type
_entity_poly.pdbx_seq_one_letter_code
_entity_poly.pdbx_strand_id
1 'polypeptide(L)'
;MTDISATHVVPSRSVADRPARTRLAYLDGWRGLSIALVLIGHFFPVPGINLGVLGVEFFFVLSGRLMGEILFIERYPLKKFFKRRFSRIYPALLIFVVVAMIALSGTFIAFKWKAALTALTFTYNYAGILVTRAGALDHIWSLCIEEHAYIILALISVIVSSRSRVVVLLLALALLAMANGAVSYWVFGMDYETTYWRTDVHIASILLSASICLLKADGSLPAVLRSKHVALAASICAVLLFLDPVPTPIHYLFAVPLLALAVNVLDFSPRYFSGLLSSWPMATLGLWSYSLYLWQQPFYKFVYEQGSAPIPMLAGVFVCALCSYYLIERPAREWLNRNW
;
A
#
# COMPACT_ATOMS: atom_id res chain seq x y z
N MET A 1 45.53 26.95 34.27
CA MET A 1 45.73 26.98 32.80
C MET A 1 45.84 25.52 32.34
N THR A 2 44.78 24.71 32.38
CA THR A 2 43.75 24.54 31.32
C THR A 2 44.35 24.42 29.92
N ASP A 3 44.44 23.20 29.38
CA ASP A 3 43.55 22.78 28.29
C ASP A 3 43.71 21.30 27.84
N ILE A 4 42.53 20.66 27.73
CA ILE A 4 42.04 19.69 26.73
C ILE A 4 42.77 18.32 26.54
N SER A 5 42.06 17.24 26.92
CA SER A 5 41.74 16.15 25.98
C SER A 5 40.53 15.35 26.48
N ALA A 6 39.38 15.55 25.83
CA ALA A 6 38.15 14.83 26.10
C ALA A 6 37.92 13.77 25.00
N THR A 7 38.46 12.58 25.20
CA THR A 7 37.99 11.36 24.51
C THR A 7 36.84 10.75 25.29
N HIS A 8 35.62 11.21 25.05
CA HIS A 8 34.41 10.53 25.52
C HIS A 8 33.84 9.66 24.40
N VAL A 9 34.23 8.38 24.46
CA VAL A 9 33.39 7.18 24.31
C VAL A 9 32.06 7.41 23.58
N VAL A 10 32.03 7.09 22.28
CA VAL A 10 30.79 6.79 21.55
C VAL A 10 30.15 5.57 22.21
N PRO A 11 28.92 5.63 22.77
CA PRO A 11 28.29 4.44 23.29
C PRO A 11 28.02 3.49 22.13
N SER A 12 28.61 2.29 22.20
CA SER A 12 28.37 1.20 21.28
C SER A 12 26.86 0.90 21.22
N ARG A 13 26.24 1.30 20.11
CA ARG A 13 24.82 1.06 19.83
C ARG A 13 24.55 -0.45 19.82
N SER A 14 23.58 -0.89 20.62
CA SER A 14 23.38 -2.31 20.96
C SER A 14 23.05 -3.20 19.74
N VAL A 15 23.46 -4.48 19.81
CA VAL A 15 23.20 -5.52 18.79
C VAL A 15 21.69 -5.77 18.57
N ALA A 16 20.85 -5.42 19.54
CA ALA A 16 19.38 -5.54 19.47
C ALA A 16 18.73 -4.59 18.45
N ASP A 17 19.39 -3.48 18.08
CA ASP A 17 18.87 -2.52 17.09
C ASP A 17 18.96 -3.04 15.65
N ARG A 18 19.88 -3.99 15.37
CA ARG A 18 20.11 -4.50 14.01
C ARG A 18 18.90 -5.27 13.45
N PRO A 19 18.32 -6.28 14.14
CA PRO A 19 17.18 -7.02 13.61
C PRO A 19 15.93 -6.15 13.43
N ALA A 20 15.69 -5.18 14.33
CA ALA A 20 14.57 -4.24 14.20
C ALA A 20 14.76 -3.29 13.00
N ARG A 21 15.98 -2.76 12.78
CA ARG A 21 16.29 -1.93 11.60
C ARG A 21 16.20 -2.70 10.29
N THR A 22 16.71 -3.93 10.24
CA THR A 22 16.58 -4.79 9.05
C THR A 22 15.12 -5.10 8.77
N ARG A 23 14.30 -5.33 9.82
CA ARG A 23 12.85 -5.52 9.68
C ARG A 23 12.18 -4.30 9.06
N LEU A 24 12.47 -3.10 9.55
CA LEU A 24 11.93 -1.87 9.00
C LEU A 24 12.39 -1.65 7.55
N ALA A 25 13.67 -1.92 7.25
CA ALA A 25 14.24 -1.71 5.92
C ALA A 25 13.62 -2.60 4.84
N TYR A 26 13.38 -3.89 5.09
CA TYR A 26 12.77 -4.75 4.06
C TYR A 26 11.29 -4.43 3.82
N LEU A 27 10.58 -3.92 4.83
CA LEU A 27 9.19 -3.48 4.70
C LEU A 27 9.09 -2.21 3.85
N ASP A 28 10.01 -1.28 4.05
CA ASP A 28 10.19 -0.15 3.14
C ASP A 28 10.61 -0.66 1.75
N GLY A 29 11.47 -1.68 1.69
CA GLY A 29 11.83 -2.39 0.46
C GLY A 29 10.63 -2.91 -0.33
N TRP A 30 9.70 -3.58 0.35
CA TRP A 30 8.45 -4.03 -0.26
C TRP A 30 7.62 -2.86 -0.80
N ARG A 31 7.52 -1.75 -0.06
CA ARG A 31 6.84 -0.54 -0.55
C ARG A 31 7.55 0.05 -1.78
N GLY A 32 8.88 -0.02 -1.80
CA GLY A 32 9.72 0.38 -2.93
C GLY A 32 9.46 -0.47 -4.16
N LEU A 33 9.35 -1.79 -3.99
CA LEU A 33 8.95 -2.71 -5.05
C LEU A 33 7.52 -2.40 -5.53
N SER A 34 6.56 -2.20 -4.61
CA SER A 34 5.18 -1.85 -4.96
C SER A 34 5.11 -0.62 -5.86
N ILE A 35 5.75 0.49 -5.48
CA ILE A 35 5.72 1.71 -6.30
C ILE A 35 6.49 1.53 -7.61
N ALA A 36 7.58 0.78 -7.62
CA ALA A 36 8.31 0.50 -8.85
C ALA A 36 7.44 -0.28 -9.84
N LEU A 37 6.68 -1.28 -9.38
CA LEU A 37 5.73 -2.01 -10.21
C LEU A 37 4.63 -1.11 -10.77
N VAL A 38 4.10 -0.18 -9.97
CA VAL A 38 3.13 0.82 -10.44
C VAL A 38 3.72 1.71 -11.54
N LEU A 39 4.91 2.26 -11.32
CA LEU A 39 5.57 3.14 -12.29
C LEU A 39 5.93 2.39 -13.57
N ILE A 40 6.41 1.15 -13.49
CA ILE A 40 6.66 0.32 -14.67
C ILE A 40 5.34 0.05 -15.41
N GLY A 41 4.30 -0.39 -14.70
CA GLY A 41 3.00 -0.69 -15.31
C GLY A 41 2.37 0.50 -16.05
N HIS A 42 2.63 1.72 -15.60
CA HIS A 42 2.08 2.93 -16.21
C HIS A 42 2.95 3.54 -17.31
N PHE A 43 4.28 3.57 -17.13
CA PHE A 43 5.19 4.27 -18.06
C PHE A 43 5.91 3.33 -19.03
N PHE A 44 6.05 2.05 -18.68
CA PHE A 44 6.73 1.03 -19.48
C PHE A 44 5.96 -0.31 -19.39
N PRO A 45 4.69 -0.34 -19.84
CA PRO A 45 3.84 -1.51 -19.68
C PRO A 45 4.48 -2.75 -20.32
N VAL A 46 4.47 -3.86 -19.59
CA VAL A 46 4.96 -5.16 -20.07
C VAL A 46 3.76 -5.93 -20.64
N PRO A 47 3.75 -6.28 -21.94
CA PRO A 47 2.65 -7.04 -22.53
C PRO A 47 2.40 -8.35 -21.78
N GLY A 48 1.14 -8.67 -21.51
CA GLY A 48 0.77 -9.92 -20.85
C GLY A 48 0.67 -9.85 -19.32
N ILE A 49 0.95 -8.70 -18.68
CA ILE A 49 0.83 -8.55 -17.22
C ILE A 49 0.52 -7.12 -16.78
N ASN A 50 -0.44 -6.96 -15.87
CA ASN A 50 -0.74 -5.67 -15.25
C ASN A 50 0.10 -5.45 -13.97
N LEU A 51 1.31 -4.91 -14.14
CA LEU A 51 2.21 -4.59 -13.02
C LEU A 51 1.67 -3.47 -12.12
N GLY A 52 0.80 -2.60 -12.65
CA GLY A 52 0.14 -1.54 -11.88
C GLY A 52 -0.76 -2.10 -10.79
N VAL A 53 -1.66 -3.01 -11.16
CA VAL A 53 -2.56 -3.69 -10.22
C VAL A 53 -1.76 -4.55 -9.23
N LEU A 54 -0.76 -5.30 -9.70
CA LEU A 54 0.11 -6.09 -8.82
C LEU A 54 0.83 -5.21 -7.77
N GLY A 55 1.33 -4.05 -8.17
CA GLY A 55 1.96 -3.09 -7.26
C GLY A 55 1.00 -2.59 -6.18
N VAL A 56 -0.24 -2.28 -6.55
CA VAL A 56 -1.31 -1.87 -5.60
C VAL A 56 -1.67 -3.00 -4.64
N GLU A 57 -1.74 -4.24 -5.11
CA GLU A 57 -2.02 -5.40 -4.25
C GLU A 57 -0.93 -5.62 -3.19
N PHE A 58 0.34 -5.42 -3.54
CA PHE A 58 1.39 -5.40 -2.54
C PHE A 58 1.18 -4.29 -1.49
N PHE A 59 0.75 -3.09 -1.88
CA PHE A 59 0.43 -2.05 -0.89
C PHE A 59 -0.67 -2.50 0.06
N PHE A 60 -1.77 -3.08 -0.43
CA PHE A 60 -2.85 -3.58 0.42
C PHE A 60 -2.39 -4.68 1.37
N VAL A 61 -1.66 -5.67 0.85
CA VAL A 61 -1.12 -6.76 1.68
C VAL A 61 -0.16 -6.22 2.74
N LEU A 62 0.73 -5.29 2.40
CA LEU A 62 1.65 -4.67 3.36
C LEU A 62 0.89 -3.90 4.44
N SER A 63 -0.16 -3.18 4.05
CA SER A 63 -1.02 -2.44 4.97
C SER A 63 -1.75 -3.37 5.92
N GLY A 64 -2.29 -4.50 5.43
CA GLY A 64 -2.88 -5.55 6.27
C GLY A 64 -1.90 -6.11 7.30
N ARG A 65 -0.68 -6.46 6.86
CA ARG A 65 0.37 -6.95 7.76
C ARG A 65 0.69 -5.93 8.86
N LEU A 66 0.91 -4.68 8.46
CA LEU A 66 1.27 -3.60 9.37
C LEU A 66 0.13 -3.26 10.34
N MET A 67 -1.13 -3.28 9.87
CA MET A 67 -2.30 -3.04 10.72
C MET A 67 -2.50 -4.17 11.72
N GLY A 68 -2.33 -5.43 11.27
CA GLY A 68 -2.32 -6.61 12.13
C GLY A 68 -1.34 -6.46 13.30
N GLU A 69 -0.10 -6.08 12.98
CA GLU A 69 0.97 -5.85 13.95
C GLU A 69 0.62 -4.71 14.92
N ILE A 70 0.29 -3.52 14.41
CA ILE A 70 0.06 -2.33 15.25
C ILE A 70 -1.19 -2.45 16.13
N LEU A 71 -2.33 -2.88 15.56
CA LEU A 71 -3.63 -2.80 16.24
C LEU A 71 -3.88 -3.99 17.16
N PHE A 72 -3.45 -5.19 16.78
CA PHE A 72 -3.85 -6.41 17.47
C PHE A 72 -2.69 -7.10 18.20
N ILE A 73 -1.44 -6.91 17.78
CA ILE A 73 -0.25 -7.44 18.47
C ILE A 73 0.27 -6.40 19.46
N GLU A 74 0.68 -5.23 18.97
CA GLU A 74 1.20 -4.13 19.79
C GLU A 74 0.10 -3.43 20.59
N ARG A 75 -1.17 -3.55 20.17
CA ARG A 75 -2.33 -2.88 20.77
C ARG A 75 -2.10 -1.37 20.93
N TYR A 76 -1.58 -0.76 19.86
CA TYR A 76 -1.18 0.63 19.87
C TYR A 76 -2.37 1.56 20.10
N PRO A 77 -2.25 2.63 20.92
CA PRO A 77 -3.37 3.51 21.22
C PRO A 77 -3.98 4.14 19.96
N LEU A 78 -5.29 3.95 19.75
CA LEU A 78 -5.98 4.38 18.52
C LEU A 78 -5.83 5.88 18.22
N LYS A 79 -5.89 6.73 19.26
CA LYS A 79 -5.66 8.17 19.10
C LYS A 79 -4.29 8.46 18.47
N LYS A 80 -3.24 7.80 18.94
CA LYS A 80 -1.87 7.96 18.40
C LYS A 80 -1.76 7.33 17.01
N PHE A 81 -2.44 6.22 16.77
CA PHE A 81 -2.50 5.56 15.47
C PHE A 81 -3.08 6.49 14.40
N PHE A 82 -4.31 6.99 14.59
CA PHE A 82 -4.98 7.86 13.61
C PHE A 82 -4.24 9.17 13.42
N LYS A 83 -3.68 9.75 14.49
CA LYS A 83 -2.83 10.93 14.40
C LYS A 83 -1.62 10.71 13.46
N ARG A 84 -0.90 9.60 13.65
CA ARG A 84 0.27 9.25 12.81
C ARG A 84 -0.14 9.02 11.35
N ARG A 85 -1.27 8.34 11.13
CA ARG A 85 -1.81 8.10 9.78
C ARG A 85 -2.20 9.39 9.09
N PHE A 86 -2.99 10.23 9.77
CA PHE A 86 -3.36 11.55 9.29
C PHE A 86 -2.12 12.38 8.92
N SER A 87 -1.11 12.44 9.82
CA SER A 87 0.12 13.21 9.59
C SER A 87 0.94 12.75 8.38
N ARG A 88 0.77 11.49 7.97
CA ARG A 88 1.47 10.90 6.83
C ARG A 88 0.73 11.10 5.52
N ILE A 89 -0.60 11.03 5.55
CA ILE A 89 -1.44 10.90 4.35
C ILE A 89 -2.06 12.25 3.99
N TYR A 90 -2.82 12.82 4.92
CA TYR A 90 -3.73 13.91 4.60
C TYR A 90 -3.05 15.19 4.08
N PRO A 91 -1.93 15.69 4.66
CA PRO A 91 -1.30 16.91 4.18
C PRO A 91 -0.85 16.83 2.71
N ALA A 92 -0.18 15.73 2.32
CA ALA A 92 0.29 15.59 0.95
C ALA A 92 -0.86 15.32 -0.03
N LEU A 93 -1.88 14.55 0.37
CA LEU A 93 -3.11 14.39 -0.43
C LEU A 93 -3.80 15.74 -0.69
N LEU A 94 -3.95 16.57 0.35
CA LEU A 94 -4.59 17.88 0.24
C LEU A 94 -3.86 18.76 -0.78
N ILE A 95 -2.54 18.87 -0.66
CA ILE A 95 -1.76 19.68 -1.60
C ILE A 95 -1.80 19.09 -3.01
N PHE A 96 -1.69 17.77 -3.15
CA PHE A 96 -1.84 17.11 -4.46
C PHE A 96 -3.18 17.47 -5.11
N VAL A 97 -4.30 17.32 -4.41
CA VAL A 97 -5.64 17.60 -4.97
C VAL A 97 -5.78 19.07 -5.37
N VAL A 98 -5.34 20.00 -4.54
CA VAL A 98 -5.42 21.44 -4.83
C VAL A 98 -4.55 21.81 -6.03
N VAL A 99 -3.28 21.38 -6.02
CA VAL A 99 -2.35 21.70 -7.11
C VAL A 99 -2.78 21.03 -8.41
N ALA A 100 -3.20 19.76 -8.37
CA ALA A 100 -3.68 19.06 -9.55
C ALA A 100 -4.94 19.72 -10.14
N MET A 101 -5.88 20.17 -9.30
CA MET A 101 -7.07 20.88 -9.79
C MET A 101 -6.71 22.16 -10.54
N ILE A 102 -5.76 22.94 -10.02
CA ILE A 102 -5.33 24.20 -10.64
C ILE A 102 -4.50 23.92 -11.90
N ALA A 103 -3.45 23.09 -11.78
CA ALA A 103 -2.49 22.83 -12.84
C ALA A 103 -3.09 22.08 -14.04
N LEU A 104 -4.10 21.24 -13.81
CA LEU A 104 -4.78 20.50 -14.87
C LEU A 104 -6.02 21.23 -15.40
N SER A 105 -6.34 22.42 -14.88
CA SER A 105 -7.43 23.24 -15.39
C SER A 105 -7.24 23.53 -16.88
N GLY A 106 -8.28 23.32 -17.68
CA GLY A 106 -8.23 23.48 -19.13
C GLY A 106 -7.58 22.32 -19.91
N THR A 107 -7.11 21.27 -19.23
CA THR A 107 -6.63 20.03 -19.87
C THR A 107 -7.76 19.00 -20.03
N PHE A 108 -7.52 17.94 -20.82
CA PHE A 108 -8.47 16.85 -21.03
C PHE A 108 -8.76 16.01 -19.77
N ILE A 109 -7.89 16.08 -18.75
CA ILE A 109 -8.08 15.42 -17.44
C ILE A 109 -8.49 16.37 -16.33
N ALA A 110 -8.95 17.58 -16.67
CA ALA A 110 -9.48 18.52 -15.70
C ALA A 110 -10.64 17.91 -14.89
N PHE A 111 -10.67 18.19 -13.59
CA PHE A 111 -11.74 17.74 -12.70
C PHE A 111 -12.29 18.89 -11.86
N LYS A 112 -13.55 18.75 -11.43
CA LYS A 112 -14.27 19.78 -10.67
C LYS A 112 -14.18 19.54 -9.16
N TRP A 113 -14.56 20.55 -8.39
CA TRP A 113 -14.54 20.54 -6.92
C TRP A 113 -15.25 19.32 -6.29
N LYS A 114 -16.31 18.78 -6.91
CA LYS A 114 -17.00 17.58 -6.41
C LYS A 114 -16.09 16.35 -6.37
N ALA A 115 -15.28 16.13 -7.41
CA ALA A 115 -14.33 15.02 -7.47
C ALA A 115 -13.16 15.22 -6.49
N ALA A 116 -12.72 16.47 -6.30
CA ALA A 116 -11.74 16.78 -5.27
C ALA A 116 -12.27 16.51 -3.86
N LEU A 117 -13.52 16.90 -3.59
CA LEU A 117 -14.14 16.65 -2.29
C LEU A 117 -14.19 15.16 -2.00
N THR A 118 -14.59 14.33 -2.96
CA THR A 118 -14.67 12.87 -2.76
C THR A 118 -13.28 12.25 -2.54
N ALA A 119 -12.23 12.75 -3.18
CA ALA A 119 -10.86 12.36 -2.88
C ALA A 119 -10.44 12.74 -1.45
N LEU A 120 -10.73 13.97 -1.01
CA LEU A 120 -10.38 14.48 0.31
C LEU A 120 -11.21 13.86 1.45
N THR A 121 -12.40 13.35 1.16
CA THR A 121 -13.23 12.61 2.12
C THR A 121 -13.06 11.10 2.02
N PHE A 122 -12.12 10.61 1.20
CA PHE A 122 -11.89 9.17 0.96
C PHE A 122 -13.12 8.41 0.46
N THR A 123 -14.00 9.06 -0.31
CA THR A 123 -15.20 8.44 -0.91
C THR A 123 -15.10 8.32 -2.43
N TYR A 124 -13.96 8.68 -3.02
CA TYR A 124 -13.75 8.66 -4.47
C TYR A 124 -14.00 7.29 -5.09
N ASN A 125 -13.65 6.20 -4.40
CA ASN A 125 -13.80 4.84 -4.93
C ASN A 125 -15.27 4.48 -5.25
N TYR A 126 -16.25 5.00 -4.48
CA TYR A 126 -17.67 4.84 -4.78
C TYR A 126 -18.21 5.98 -5.66
N ALA A 127 -17.77 7.22 -5.45
CA ALA A 127 -18.22 8.35 -6.26
C ALA A 127 -17.79 8.22 -7.74
N GLY A 128 -16.61 7.67 -8.00
CA GLY A 128 -16.11 7.38 -9.34
C GLY A 128 -16.93 6.30 -10.07
N ILE A 129 -17.51 5.35 -9.31
CA ILE A 129 -18.43 4.33 -9.82
C ILE A 129 -19.82 4.93 -10.09
N LEU A 130 -20.36 5.68 -9.13
CA LEU A 130 -21.77 6.06 -9.11
C LEU A 130 -22.09 7.40 -9.81
N VAL A 131 -21.11 8.30 -9.92
CA VAL A 131 -21.34 9.67 -10.40
C VAL A 131 -20.56 9.95 -11.67
N THR A 132 -19.24 10.11 -11.56
CA THR A 132 -18.37 10.39 -12.71
C THR A 132 -16.92 10.15 -12.34
N ARG A 133 -16.14 9.57 -13.26
CA ARG A 133 -14.70 9.38 -13.10
C ARG A 133 -13.97 10.69 -13.34
N ALA A 134 -12.95 10.94 -12.51
CA ALA A 134 -11.98 11.99 -12.72
C ALA A 134 -10.62 11.34 -13.00
N GLY A 135 -10.24 11.24 -14.27
CA GLY A 135 -9.07 10.46 -14.71
C GLY A 135 -7.76 10.75 -13.95
N ALA A 136 -7.53 12.02 -13.61
CA ALA A 136 -6.38 12.47 -12.82
C ALA A 136 -6.35 11.93 -11.38
N LEU A 137 -7.52 11.55 -10.84
CA LEU A 137 -7.72 11.05 -9.49
C LEU A 137 -8.01 9.54 -9.46
N ASP A 138 -8.01 8.83 -10.58
CA ASP A 138 -8.43 7.42 -10.63
C ASP A 138 -7.73 6.57 -9.56
N HIS A 139 -6.40 6.63 -9.48
CA HIS A 139 -5.61 5.91 -8.45
C HIS A 139 -6.02 6.15 -6.98
N ILE A 140 -6.75 7.23 -6.65
CA ILE A 140 -7.23 7.51 -5.28
C ILE A 140 -8.25 6.47 -4.81
N TRP A 141 -8.85 5.67 -5.70
CA TRP A 141 -9.75 4.57 -5.31
C TRP A 141 -9.07 3.64 -4.28
N SER A 142 -7.79 3.33 -4.48
CA SER A 142 -7.07 2.39 -3.61
C SER A 142 -6.79 3.00 -2.23
N LEU A 143 -6.47 4.31 -2.20
CA LEU A 143 -6.25 5.05 -0.97
C LEU A 143 -7.53 5.12 -0.12
N CYS A 144 -8.70 5.26 -0.77
CA CYS A 144 -9.99 5.21 -0.07
C CYS A 144 -10.20 3.84 0.61
N ILE A 145 -9.94 2.75 -0.10
CA ILE A 145 -10.06 1.39 0.45
C ILE A 145 -9.13 1.21 1.64
N GLU A 146 -7.90 1.70 1.53
CA GLU A 146 -6.92 1.63 2.61
C GLU A 146 -7.39 2.37 3.88
N GLU A 147 -7.89 3.60 3.74
CA GLU A 147 -8.45 4.37 4.86
C GLU A 147 -9.71 3.72 5.46
N HIS A 148 -10.61 3.20 4.62
CA HIS A 148 -11.77 2.44 5.11
C HIS A 148 -11.33 1.22 5.92
N ALA A 149 -10.32 0.49 5.43
CA ALA A 149 -9.79 -0.67 6.13
C ALA A 149 -9.13 -0.30 7.47
N TYR A 150 -8.46 0.86 7.56
CA TYR A 150 -7.91 1.36 8.82
C TYR A 150 -9.00 1.60 9.86
N ILE A 151 -10.11 2.22 9.46
CA ILE A 151 -11.26 2.47 10.33
C ILE A 151 -11.88 1.14 10.77
N ILE A 152 -12.15 0.23 9.82
CA ILE A 152 -12.76 -1.08 10.10
C ILE A 152 -11.88 -1.90 11.05
N LEU A 153 -10.58 -2.00 10.81
CA LEU A 153 -9.66 -2.76 11.65
C LEU A 153 -9.52 -2.13 13.05
N ALA A 154 -9.50 -0.79 13.15
CA ALA A 154 -9.49 -0.10 14.43
C ALA A 154 -10.77 -0.40 15.23
N LEU A 155 -11.94 -0.39 14.60
CA LEU A 155 -13.21 -0.76 15.25
C LEU A 155 -13.19 -2.22 15.73
N ILE A 156 -12.74 -3.15 14.88
CA ILE A 156 -12.60 -4.57 15.26
C ILE A 156 -11.65 -4.72 16.45
N SER A 157 -10.55 -3.95 16.52
CA SER A 157 -9.59 -4.02 17.63
C SER A 157 -10.18 -3.60 18.98
N VAL A 158 -11.24 -2.80 18.98
CA VAL A 158 -11.95 -2.38 20.21
C VAL A 158 -13.07 -3.35 20.56
N ILE A 159 -13.83 -3.81 19.56
CA ILE A 159 -15.03 -4.64 19.78
C ILE A 159 -14.64 -6.09 20.10
N VAL A 160 -13.59 -6.62 19.48
CA VAL A 160 -13.19 -8.03 19.59
C VAL A 160 -11.88 -8.15 20.34
N SER A 161 -11.96 -8.58 21.61
CA SER A 161 -10.80 -8.62 22.51
C SER A 161 -9.86 -9.82 22.32
N SER A 162 -10.41 -10.96 21.85
CA SER A 162 -9.63 -12.19 21.64
C SER A 162 -9.02 -12.23 20.24
N ARG A 163 -7.70 -12.44 20.17
CA ARG A 163 -6.98 -12.51 18.89
C ARG A 163 -7.44 -13.67 18.01
N SER A 164 -7.77 -14.82 18.59
CA SER A 164 -8.31 -15.95 17.82
C SER A 164 -9.66 -15.64 17.18
N ARG A 165 -10.54 -14.91 17.91
CA ARG A 165 -11.83 -14.45 17.35
C ARG A 165 -11.63 -13.38 16.28
N VAL A 166 -10.66 -12.48 16.45
CA VAL A 166 -10.27 -11.51 15.42
C VAL A 166 -9.85 -12.25 14.15
N VAL A 167 -8.96 -13.24 14.24
CA VAL A 167 -8.53 -14.03 13.07
C VAL A 167 -9.72 -14.65 12.35
N VAL A 168 -10.62 -15.32 13.07
CA VAL A 168 -11.82 -15.93 12.46
C VAL A 168 -12.69 -14.88 11.78
N LEU A 169 -12.91 -13.73 12.42
CA LEU A 169 -13.70 -12.64 11.85
C LEU A 169 -13.05 -12.06 10.59
N LEU A 170 -11.74 -11.78 10.63
CA LEU A 170 -11.01 -11.22 9.48
C LEU A 170 -11.01 -12.20 8.30
N LEU A 171 -10.81 -13.50 8.55
CA LEU A 171 -10.90 -14.53 7.51
C LEU A 171 -12.32 -14.64 6.94
N ALA A 172 -13.34 -14.64 7.79
CA ALA A 172 -14.74 -14.69 7.33
C ALA A 172 -15.09 -13.48 6.45
N LEU A 173 -14.73 -12.27 6.90
CA LEU A 173 -14.95 -11.04 6.13
C LEU A 173 -14.15 -11.01 4.82
N ALA A 174 -12.91 -11.52 4.83
CA ALA A 174 -12.11 -11.64 3.62
C ALA A 174 -12.75 -12.58 2.59
N LEU A 175 -13.19 -13.77 3.03
CA LEU A 175 -13.84 -14.75 2.17
C LEU A 175 -15.17 -14.22 1.62
N LEU A 176 -15.95 -13.51 2.43
CA LEU A 176 -17.18 -12.85 1.98
C LEU A 176 -16.88 -11.76 0.93
N ALA A 177 -15.84 -10.95 1.13
CA ALA A 177 -15.44 -9.92 0.17
C ALA A 177 -14.95 -10.51 -1.16
N MET A 178 -14.17 -11.61 -1.10
CA MET A 178 -13.74 -12.36 -2.29
C MET A 178 -14.94 -12.99 -3.03
N ALA A 179 -15.87 -13.59 -2.30
CA ALA A 179 -17.09 -14.16 -2.85
C ALA A 179 -17.96 -13.07 -3.51
N ASN A 180 -18.11 -11.91 -2.87
CA ASN A 180 -18.82 -10.75 -3.42
C ASN A 180 -18.19 -10.28 -4.73
N GLY A 181 -16.85 -10.21 -4.81
CA GLY A 181 -16.15 -9.91 -6.06
C GLY A 181 -16.37 -10.95 -7.16
N ALA A 182 -16.26 -12.23 -6.82
CA ALA A 182 -16.49 -13.33 -7.75
C ALA A 182 -17.93 -13.36 -8.29
N VAL A 183 -18.92 -13.17 -7.43
CA VAL A 183 -20.34 -13.08 -7.80
C VAL A 183 -20.60 -11.83 -8.64
N SER A 184 -20.09 -10.67 -8.24
CA SER A 184 -20.24 -9.42 -9.00
C SER A 184 -19.71 -9.55 -10.44
N TYR A 185 -18.56 -10.20 -10.61
CA TYR A 185 -17.96 -10.39 -11.91
C TYR A 185 -18.65 -11.50 -12.72
N TRP A 186 -18.70 -12.74 -12.21
CA TRP A 186 -19.17 -13.90 -12.99
C TRP A 186 -20.68 -14.00 -13.12
N VAL A 187 -21.44 -13.57 -12.10
CA VAL A 187 -22.90 -13.70 -12.07
C VAL A 187 -23.56 -12.42 -12.57
N PHE A 188 -23.12 -11.26 -12.08
CA PHE A 188 -23.71 -9.97 -12.46
C PHE A 188 -23.04 -9.32 -13.67
N GLY A 189 -21.92 -9.86 -14.18
CA GLY A 189 -21.26 -9.34 -15.37
C GLY A 189 -20.69 -7.94 -15.19
N MET A 190 -20.40 -7.52 -13.96
CA MET A 190 -19.83 -6.21 -13.66
C MET A 190 -18.38 -6.12 -14.15
N ASP A 191 -17.98 -4.93 -14.62
CA ASP A 191 -16.61 -4.69 -15.06
C ASP A 191 -15.61 -4.62 -13.89
N TYR A 192 -14.32 -4.42 -14.21
CA TYR A 192 -13.26 -4.37 -13.22
C TYR A 192 -13.48 -3.23 -12.22
N GLU A 193 -13.71 -2.01 -12.69
CA GLU A 193 -13.82 -0.83 -11.83
C GLU A 193 -15.04 -0.90 -10.91
N THR A 194 -16.20 -1.24 -11.46
CA THR A 194 -17.46 -1.35 -10.69
C THR A 194 -17.42 -2.50 -9.69
N THR A 195 -16.65 -3.57 -9.95
CA THR A 195 -16.46 -4.69 -9.01
C THR A 195 -15.40 -4.39 -7.97
N TYR A 196 -14.21 -4.01 -8.40
CA TYR A 196 -13.00 -4.04 -7.59
C TYR A 196 -12.66 -2.69 -6.97
N TRP A 197 -13.16 -1.54 -7.44
CA TRP A 197 -12.96 -0.29 -6.69
C TRP A 197 -13.82 -0.21 -5.42
N ARG A 198 -14.70 -1.18 -5.21
CA ARG A 198 -15.52 -1.33 -4.01
C ARG A 198 -14.70 -1.82 -2.82
N THR A 199 -14.81 -1.12 -1.69
CA THR A 199 -14.14 -1.53 -0.44
C THR A 199 -14.64 -2.89 0.03
N ASP A 200 -15.94 -3.15 -0.08
CA ASP A 200 -16.59 -4.42 0.28
C ASP A 200 -16.17 -5.62 -0.59
N VAL A 201 -15.30 -5.42 -1.58
CA VAL A 201 -14.64 -6.47 -2.36
C VAL A 201 -13.13 -6.47 -2.10
N HIS A 202 -12.46 -5.34 -2.33
CA HIS A 202 -10.99 -5.31 -2.32
C HIS A 202 -10.35 -5.32 -0.93
N ILE A 203 -11.11 -5.04 0.14
CA ILE A 203 -10.59 -5.10 1.51
C ILE A 203 -10.01 -6.49 1.84
N ALA A 204 -10.41 -7.54 1.12
CA ALA A 204 -9.93 -8.91 1.28
C ALA A 204 -8.40 -9.02 1.38
N SER A 205 -7.64 -8.31 0.52
CA SER A 205 -6.18 -8.33 0.52
C SER A 205 -5.59 -7.88 1.87
N ILE A 206 -6.17 -6.84 2.45
CA ILE A 206 -5.77 -6.27 3.74
C ILE A 206 -6.16 -7.24 4.87
N LEU A 207 -7.41 -7.75 4.87
CA LEU A 207 -7.91 -8.63 5.92
C LEU A 207 -7.19 -9.99 5.95
N LEU A 208 -6.90 -10.59 4.79
CA LEU A 208 -6.12 -11.83 4.69
C LEU A 208 -4.72 -11.64 5.25
N SER A 209 -4.03 -10.59 4.83
CA SER A 209 -2.67 -10.32 5.30
C SER A 209 -2.62 -10.06 6.81
N ALA A 210 -3.59 -9.31 7.35
CA ALA A 210 -3.73 -9.12 8.79
C ALA A 210 -3.99 -10.46 9.51
N SER A 211 -4.85 -11.31 8.97
CA SER A 211 -5.14 -12.64 9.55
C SER A 211 -3.90 -13.53 9.61
N ILE A 212 -3.12 -13.60 8.53
CA ILE A 212 -1.87 -14.39 8.48
C ILE A 212 -0.84 -13.81 9.46
N CYS A 213 -0.75 -12.48 9.58
CA CYS A 213 0.12 -11.82 10.55
C CYS A 213 -0.19 -12.27 11.98
N LEU A 214 -1.47 -12.32 12.35
CA LEU A 214 -1.92 -12.74 13.68
C LEU A 214 -1.72 -14.25 13.91
N LEU A 215 -2.02 -15.10 12.92
CA LEU A 215 -1.75 -16.54 12.99
C LEU A 215 -0.26 -16.83 13.20
N LYS A 216 0.62 -16.08 12.52
CA LYS A 216 2.07 -16.16 12.71
C LYS A 216 2.48 -15.74 14.12
N ALA A 217 1.91 -14.65 14.64
CA ALA A 217 2.22 -14.14 15.97
C ALA A 217 1.78 -15.08 17.10
N ASP A 218 0.63 -15.74 16.94
CA ASP A 218 0.12 -16.73 17.89
C ASP A 218 0.76 -18.12 17.72
N GLY A 219 1.78 -18.25 16.86
CA GLY A 219 2.47 -19.52 16.60
C GLY A 219 1.60 -20.60 15.93
N SER A 220 0.40 -20.24 15.48
CA SER A 220 -0.60 -21.15 14.90
C SER A 220 -0.41 -21.37 13.39
N LEU A 221 0.60 -20.74 12.79
CA LEU A 221 0.90 -20.93 11.37
C LEU A 221 1.46 -22.35 11.12
N PRO A 222 0.87 -23.14 10.21
CA PRO A 222 1.32 -24.49 9.89
C PRO A 222 2.82 -24.56 9.57
N ALA A 223 3.48 -25.64 10.00
CA ALA A 223 4.92 -25.84 9.78
C ALA A 223 5.31 -25.80 8.29
N VAL A 224 4.46 -26.35 7.42
CA VAL A 224 4.68 -26.33 5.96
C VAL A 224 4.81 -24.91 5.40
N LEU A 225 4.07 -23.93 5.94
CA LEU A 225 4.09 -22.54 5.50
C LEU A 225 5.31 -21.75 6.04
N ARG A 226 6.05 -22.33 7.00
CA ARG A 226 7.28 -21.76 7.57
C ARG A 226 8.55 -22.20 6.83
N SER A 227 8.41 -22.94 5.73
CA SER A 227 9.55 -23.37 4.91
C SER A 227 10.18 -22.19 4.15
N LYS A 228 11.51 -22.23 4.02
CA LYS A 228 12.35 -21.20 3.36
C LYS A 228 11.99 -20.95 1.88
N HIS A 229 11.27 -21.87 1.26
CA HIS A 229 10.87 -21.79 -0.16
C HIS A 229 9.47 -21.20 -0.35
N VAL A 230 8.64 -21.13 0.69
CA VAL A 230 7.22 -20.78 0.57
C VAL A 230 7.02 -19.35 0.11
N ALA A 231 7.78 -18.39 0.66
CA ALA A 231 7.61 -16.99 0.25
C ALA A 231 7.92 -16.79 -1.24
N LEU A 232 9.00 -17.43 -1.72
CA LEU A 232 9.39 -17.37 -3.13
C LEU A 232 8.37 -18.09 -4.02
N ALA A 233 7.97 -19.31 -3.67
CA ALA A 233 6.99 -20.07 -4.43
C ALA A 233 5.65 -19.32 -4.50
N ALA A 234 5.18 -18.78 -3.37
CA ALA A 234 3.95 -17.99 -3.31
C ALA A 234 4.06 -16.70 -4.15
N SER A 235 5.21 -16.01 -4.12
CA SER A 235 5.46 -14.82 -4.95
C SER A 235 5.42 -15.17 -6.45
N ILE A 236 6.10 -16.24 -6.87
CA ILE A 236 6.13 -16.68 -8.27
C ILE A 236 4.72 -17.09 -8.72
N CYS A 237 4.04 -17.92 -7.94
CA CYS A 237 2.68 -18.36 -8.24
C CYS A 237 1.71 -17.18 -8.30
N ALA A 238 1.82 -16.20 -7.39
CA ALA A 238 1.02 -14.99 -7.46
C ALA A 238 1.28 -14.22 -8.75
N VAL A 239 2.54 -13.95 -9.10
CA VAL A 239 2.91 -13.23 -10.34
C VAL A 239 2.39 -13.95 -11.59
N LEU A 240 2.50 -15.28 -11.65
CA LEU A 240 1.96 -16.07 -12.77
C LEU A 240 0.45 -15.96 -12.89
N LEU A 241 -0.25 -15.82 -11.76
CA LEU A 241 -1.70 -15.60 -11.78
C LEU A 241 -2.06 -14.21 -12.29
N PHE A 242 -1.19 -13.19 -12.20
CA PHE A 242 -1.45 -11.86 -12.76
C PHE A 242 -1.24 -11.74 -14.28
N LEU A 243 -0.94 -12.85 -14.96
CA LEU A 243 -0.83 -12.85 -16.42
C LEU A 243 -2.20 -12.68 -17.08
N ASP A 244 -2.26 -11.92 -18.17
CA ASP A 244 -3.49 -11.55 -18.89
C ASP A 244 -4.42 -12.73 -19.27
N PRO A 245 -3.93 -13.94 -19.61
CA PRO A 245 -4.82 -15.07 -19.89
C PRO A 245 -5.65 -15.54 -18.70
N VAL A 246 -5.25 -15.18 -17.47
CA VAL A 246 -5.94 -15.59 -16.26
C VAL A 246 -7.08 -14.59 -15.98
N PRO A 247 -8.33 -15.04 -15.79
CA PRO A 247 -9.44 -14.16 -15.46
C PRO A 247 -9.24 -13.39 -14.15
N THR A 248 -9.64 -12.13 -14.13
CA THR A 248 -9.55 -11.23 -12.97
C THR A 248 -10.01 -11.87 -11.65
N PRO A 249 -11.18 -12.54 -11.53
CA PRO A 249 -11.58 -13.14 -10.26
C PRO A 249 -10.65 -14.24 -9.77
N ILE A 250 -9.96 -14.95 -10.67
CA ILE A 250 -8.96 -15.96 -10.29
C ILE A 250 -7.73 -15.28 -9.67
N HIS A 251 -7.34 -14.08 -10.14
CA HIS A 251 -6.29 -13.27 -9.50
C HIS A 251 -6.66 -12.99 -8.04
N TYR A 252 -7.87 -12.48 -7.81
CA TYR A 252 -8.32 -12.13 -6.47
C TYR A 252 -8.54 -13.34 -5.57
N LEU A 253 -9.03 -14.46 -6.11
CA LEU A 253 -9.30 -15.67 -5.33
C LEU A 253 -8.03 -16.39 -4.90
N PHE A 254 -6.96 -16.34 -5.71
CA PHE A 254 -5.76 -17.15 -5.48
C PHE A 254 -4.47 -16.33 -5.37
N ALA A 255 -4.26 -15.32 -6.22
CA ALA A 255 -3.03 -14.53 -6.19
C ALA A 255 -2.96 -13.67 -4.92
N VAL A 256 -4.07 -13.05 -4.51
CA VAL A 256 -4.13 -12.23 -3.29
C VAL A 256 -3.75 -13.03 -2.02
N PRO A 257 -4.33 -14.22 -1.73
CA PRO A 257 -3.86 -15.06 -0.64
C PRO A 257 -2.38 -15.42 -0.73
N LEU A 258 -1.86 -15.68 -1.94
CA LEU A 258 -0.45 -16.01 -2.16
C LEU A 258 0.47 -14.80 -1.90
N LEU A 259 0.08 -13.59 -2.30
CA LEU A 259 0.81 -12.36 -1.97
C LEU A 259 0.79 -12.10 -0.46
N ALA A 260 -0.38 -12.25 0.17
CA ALA A 260 -0.55 -12.14 1.61
C ALA A 260 0.37 -13.10 2.36
N LEU A 261 0.44 -14.34 1.89
CA LEU A 261 1.36 -15.35 2.42
C LEU A 261 2.82 -14.91 2.20
N ALA A 262 3.21 -14.60 0.97
CA ALA A 262 4.58 -14.25 0.60
C ALA A 262 5.17 -13.13 1.46
N VAL A 263 4.40 -12.05 1.66
CA VAL A 263 4.82 -10.91 2.48
C VAL A 263 4.94 -11.29 3.96
N ASN A 264 4.03 -12.10 4.49
CA ASN A 264 4.03 -12.48 5.91
C ASN A 264 5.09 -13.52 6.28
N VAL A 265 5.45 -14.42 5.35
CA VAL A 265 6.40 -15.52 5.60
C VAL A 265 7.82 -15.24 5.09
N LEU A 266 8.09 -14.05 4.55
CA LEU A 266 9.41 -13.67 4.04
C LEU A 266 10.52 -13.83 5.09
N ASP A 267 10.24 -13.59 6.38
CA ASP A 267 11.22 -13.73 7.47
C ASP A 267 11.79 -15.17 7.59
N PHE A 268 11.09 -16.19 7.08
CA PHE A 268 11.57 -17.57 7.06
C PHE A 268 12.44 -17.91 5.83
N SER A 269 12.51 -16.99 4.86
CA SER A 269 13.26 -17.17 3.61
C SER A 269 14.75 -16.90 3.80
N PRO A 270 15.60 -17.36 2.85
CA PRO A 270 17.02 -17.02 2.88
C PRO A 270 17.28 -15.51 2.92
N ARG A 271 18.31 -15.10 3.66
CA ARG A 271 18.63 -13.68 3.91
C ARG A 271 18.91 -12.84 2.66
N TYR A 272 19.26 -13.46 1.53
CA TYR A 272 19.50 -12.68 0.30
C TYR A 272 18.22 -12.05 -0.26
N PHE A 273 17.03 -12.66 -0.06
CA PHE A 273 15.76 -12.07 -0.47
C PHE A 273 15.43 -10.82 0.35
N SER A 274 15.52 -10.93 1.68
CA SER A 274 15.35 -9.76 2.55
C SER A 274 16.48 -8.74 2.36
N GLY A 275 17.68 -9.18 1.98
CA GLY A 275 18.81 -8.32 1.62
C GLY A 275 18.56 -7.47 0.39
N LEU A 276 17.98 -8.05 -0.68
CA LEU A 276 17.63 -7.32 -1.90
C LEU A 276 16.58 -6.24 -1.62
N LEU A 277 15.54 -6.58 -0.84
CA LEU A 277 14.52 -5.63 -0.43
C LEU A 277 15.07 -4.58 0.54
N SER A 278 16.03 -4.94 1.39
CA SER A 278 16.72 -4.01 2.29
C SER A 278 17.79 -3.16 1.60
N SER A 279 17.95 -3.26 0.27
CA SER A 279 18.89 -2.44 -0.47
C SER A 279 18.51 -0.96 -0.36
N TRP A 280 19.52 -0.09 -0.32
CA TRP A 280 19.31 1.36 -0.21
C TRP A 280 18.38 1.92 -1.30
N PRO A 281 18.45 1.51 -2.59
CA PRO A 281 17.52 1.98 -3.61
C PRO A 281 16.06 1.60 -3.31
N MET A 282 15.81 0.34 -2.92
CA MET A 282 14.45 -0.14 -2.62
C MET A 282 13.88 0.54 -1.37
N ALA A 283 14.68 0.64 -0.31
CA ALA A 283 14.25 1.35 0.90
C ALA A 283 13.97 2.84 0.62
N THR A 284 14.79 3.50 -0.21
CA THR A 284 14.60 4.91 -0.58
C THR A 284 13.34 5.11 -1.41
N LEU A 285 13.09 4.26 -2.41
CA LEU A 285 11.81 4.26 -3.13
C LEU A 285 10.63 4.01 -2.20
N GLY A 286 10.78 3.12 -1.21
CA GLY A 286 9.78 2.86 -0.18
C GLY A 286 9.43 4.08 0.67
N LEU A 287 10.42 4.92 0.98
CA LEU A 287 10.24 6.17 1.70
C LEU A 287 9.47 7.20 0.87
N TRP A 288 9.76 7.30 -0.43
CA TRP A 288 9.09 8.22 -1.36
C TRP A 288 7.77 7.66 -1.92
N SER A 289 7.44 6.41 -1.61
CA SER A 289 6.40 5.65 -2.31
C SER A 289 5.05 6.34 -2.30
N TYR A 290 4.71 7.03 -1.20
CA TYR A 290 3.42 7.71 -1.07
C TYR A 290 3.32 8.93 -1.97
N SER A 291 4.32 9.82 -1.92
CA SER A 291 4.39 10.97 -2.81
C SER A 291 4.49 10.56 -4.29
N LEU A 292 5.27 9.52 -4.62
CA LEU A 292 5.32 8.97 -5.98
C LEU A 292 3.94 8.44 -6.42
N TYR A 293 3.22 7.75 -5.54
CA TYR A 293 1.90 7.20 -5.83
C TYR A 293 0.87 8.29 -6.15
N LEU A 294 0.88 9.41 -5.41
CA LEU A 294 -0.01 10.54 -5.66
C LEU A 294 0.28 11.21 -7.01
N TRP A 295 1.56 11.54 -7.25
CA TRP A 295 1.93 12.38 -8.38
C TRP A 295 2.00 11.64 -9.70
N GLN A 296 2.06 10.31 -9.72
CA GLN A 296 2.22 9.57 -10.98
C GLN A 296 1.00 9.67 -11.92
N GLN A 297 -0.22 9.71 -11.38
CA GLN A 297 -1.43 9.47 -12.18
C GLN A 297 -1.69 10.50 -13.27
N PRO A 298 -1.59 11.82 -13.01
CA PRO A 298 -1.79 12.80 -14.06
C PRO A 298 -0.81 12.62 -15.23
N PHE A 299 0.47 12.38 -14.92
CA PHE A 299 1.51 12.18 -15.92
C PHE A 299 1.29 10.89 -16.72
N TYR A 300 0.88 9.82 -16.05
CA TYR A 300 0.48 8.58 -16.72
C TYR A 300 -0.65 8.83 -17.73
N LYS A 301 -1.66 9.63 -17.37
CA LYS A 301 -2.76 9.96 -18.29
C LYS A 301 -2.30 10.71 -19.54
N PHE A 302 -1.29 11.58 -19.44
CA PHE A 302 -0.68 12.21 -20.62
C PHE A 302 0.07 11.19 -21.50
N VAL A 303 0.75 10.20 -20.91
CA VAL A 303 1.40 9.12 -21.69
C VAL A 303 0.34 8.26 -22.38
N TYR A 304 -0.65 7.79 -21.61
CA TYR A 304 -1.64 6.83 -22.07
C TYR A 304 -2.66 7.41 -23.06
N GLU A 305 -3.17 8.61 -22.81
CA GLU A 305 -4.26 9.19 -23.62
C GLU A 305 -3.77 10.20 -24.67
N GLN A 306 -2.60 10.82 -24.47
CA GLN A 306 -2.02 11.80 -25.42
C GLN A 306 -0.76 11.30 -26.13
N GLY A 307 -0.27 10.09 -25.82
CA GLY A 307 0.95 9.54 -26.43
C GLY A 307 2.21 10.32 -26.05
N SER A 308 2.21 11.02 -24.90
CA SER A 308 3.39 11.74 -24.43
C SER A 308 4.55 10.79 -24.14
N ALA A 309 5.79 11.23 -24.38
CA ALA A 309 6.95 10.39 -24.15
C ALA A 309 7.07 9.99 -22.65
N PRO A 310 7.25 8.69 -22.34
CA PRO A 310 7.17 8.20 -20.96
C PRO A 310 8.33 8.68 -20.08
N ILE A 311 9.55 8.80 -20.62
CA ILE A 311 10.74 9.17 -19.84
C ILE A 311 10.63 10.60 -19.28
N PRO A 312 10.33 11.65 -20.08
CA PRO A 312 10.13 13.00 -19.54
C PRO A 312 8.97 13.08 -18.53
N MET A 313 7.87 12.36 -18.79
CA MET A 313 6.72 12.34 -17.88
C MET A 313 7.09 11.70 -16.55
N LEU A 314 7.80 10.56 -16.56
CA LEU A 314 8.30 9.92 -15.36
C LEU A 314 9.29 10.82 -14.59
N ALA A 315 10.18 11.53 -15.29
CA ALA A 315 11.05 12.52 -14.64
C ALA A 315 10.22 13.62 -13.95
N GLY A 316 9.15 14.10 -14.59
CA GLY A 316 8.19 15.03 -13.99
C GLY A 316 7.53 14.47 -12.72
N VAL A 317 7.12 13.19 -12.74
CA VAL A 317 6.61 12.50 -11.53
C VAL A 317 7.62 12.55 -10.39
N PHE A 318 8.88 12.20 -10.64
CA PHE A 318 9.92 12.24 -9.60
C PHE A 318 10.15 13.66 -9.08
N VAL A 319 10.18 14.67 -9.95
CA VAL A 319 10.34 16.08 -9.51
C VAL A 319 9.18 16.49 -8.60
N CYS A 320 7.93 16.30 -9.03
CA CYS A 320 6.76 16.66 -8.23
C CYS A 320 6.66 15.86 -6.93
N ALA A 321 6.93 14.55 -6.99
CA ALA A 321 6.89 13.67 -5.82
C ALA A 321 7.97 14.01 -4.80
N LEU A 322 9.21 14.30 -5.22
CA LEU A 322 10.29 14.66 -4.31
C LEU A 322 10.06 16.04 -3.69
N CYS A 323 9.61 17.01 -4.47
CA CYS A 323 9.17 18.31 -3.94
C CYS A 323 8.07 18.12 -2.89
N SER A 324 7.04 17.33 -3.21
CA SER A 324 5.96 17.01 -2.27
C SER A 324 6.47 16.32 -1.00
N TYR A 325 7.37 15.36 -1.14
CA TYR A 325 7.92 14.61 -0.02
C TYR A 325 8.71 15.51 0.93
N TYR A 326 9.67 16.27 0.41
CA TYR A 326 10.59 17.07 1.23
C TYR A 326 9.97 18.37 1.75
N LEU A 327 9.05 18.98 1.01
CA LEU A 327 8.45 20.26 1.38
C LEU A 327 7.15 20.11 2.18
N ILE A 328 6.41 19.01 1.99
CA ILE A 328 5.06 18.84 2.56
C ILE A 328 4.99 17.61 3.43
N GLU A 329 5.16 16.41 2.86
CA GLU A 329 4.91 15.14 3.56
C GLU A 329 5.79 15.02 4.81
N ARG A 330 7.11 15.15 4.65
CA ARG A 330 8.06 14.97 5.76
C ARG A 330 7.94 16.06 6.82
N PRO A 331 7.92 17.38 6.48
CA PRO A 331 7.77 18.43 7.48
C PRO A 331 6.43 18.34 8.24
N ALA A 332 5.32 18.12 7.52
CA ALA A 332 4.01 17.98 8.16
C ALA A 332 3.97 16.76 9.09
N ARG A 333 4.53 15.64 8.65
CA ARG A 333 4.65 14.43 9.48
C ARG A 333 5.47 14.68 10.74
N GLU A 334 6.62 15.32 10.63
CA GLU A 334 7.49 15.60 11.79
C GLU A 334 6.82 16.59 12.76
N TRP A 335 6.22 17.66 12.24
CA TRP A 335 5.56 18.69 13.05
C TRP A 335 4.30 18.16 13.75
N LEU A 336 3.38 17.52 13.03
CA LEU A 336 2.14 16.99 13.61
C LEU A 336 2.43 15.91 14.66
N ASN A 337 3.39 15.02 14.40
CA ASN A 337 3.73 13.98 15.36
C ASN A 337 4.35 14.53 16.65
N ARG A 338 5.04 15.67 16.61
CA ARG A 338 5.60 16.34 17.79
C ARG A 338 4.59 17.20 18.56
N ASN A 339 3.70 17.91 17.87
CA ASN A 339 2.90 18.99 18.46
C ASN A 339 1.43 18.67 18.72
N TRP A 340 0.82 17.78 17.95
CA TRP A 340 -0.53 17.26 18.24
C TRP A 340 -0.45 16.03 19.17
#